data_AF-A0A2A6K816-F1
#
_entry.id   AF-A0A2A6K816-F1
#
_cell.length_a   1.000
_cell.length_b   1.000
_cell.length_c   1.000
_cell.angle_alpha   90.00
_cell.angle_beta   90.00
_cell.angle_gamma   90.00
#
_symmetry.space_group_name_H-M   'P 1'
#
loop_
_entity.id
_entity.type
_entity.pdbx_description
1 polymer ?
#
loop_
_entity_poly.entity_id
_entity_poly.type
_entity_poly.pdbx_seq_one_letter_code
_entity_poly.pdbx_strand_id
1 'polypeptide(L)'
;MQKTFTAKTQIPVAMQLTPDLVAKTFKLVEDDGPEPNWTPISPQQLDELVSRVEQEACDEEIWVFAYGSLMWNPGFEVAASDDAVAYGWHRAFSLRIERLRATSDAPGLMLALRPGGSCSGLVLKLPCKTKEQDLRTLLAREIRYSEVCDMVRWISVKTPTGTRRALTFWASTKRSRLTEKIPLDDAAVLIAQACGPAGSCAEYLHRTVLDLADRNIFDRNLWQLQQMVATRLRALPPDGST
;
A
#
# COMPACT_ATOMS: atom_id res chain seq x y z
N MET A 1 37.13 -17.18 20.88
CA MET A 1 36.28 -17.87 19.90
C MET A 1 35.40 -16.84 19.20
N GLN A 2 35.79 -16.39 18.01
CA GLN A 2 34.98 -15.50 17.18
C GLN A 2 33.82 -16.30 16.57
N LYS A 3 32.58 -15.90 16.85
CA LYS A 3 31.40 -16.43 16.17
C LYS A 3 31.29 -15.71 14.82
N THR A 4 31.72 -16.38 13.76
CA THR A 4 31.50 -15.96 12.38
C THR A 4 29.99 -16.04 12.10
N PHE A 5 29.33 -14.88 12.00
CA PHE A 5 27.99 -14.80 11.44
C PHE A 5 28.11 -14.93 9.93
N THR A 6 27.93 -16.15 9.41
CA THR A 6 27.67 -16.37 8.00
C THR A 6 26.26 -15.87 7.71
N ALA A 7 26.16 -14.64 7.22
CA ALA A 7 24.97 -14.17 6.55
C ALA A 7 24.71 -15.12 5.38
N LYS A 8 23.65 -15.92 5.45
CA LYS A 8 23.18 -16.68 4.31
C LYS A 8 22.72 -15.65 3.28
N THR A 9 23.53 -15.45 2.23
CA THR A 9 23.10 -14.74 1.03
C THR A 9 21.93 -15.52 0.44
N GLN A 10 20.73 -15.11 0.78
CA GLN A 10 19.51 -15.68 0.24
C GLN A 10 19.47 -15.23 -1.22
N ILE A 11 19.77 -16.15 -2.14
CA ILE A 11 19.62 -15.93 -3.58
C ILE A 11 18.20 -15.39 -3.78
N PRO A 12 18.00 -14.22 -4.43
CA PRO A 12 16.66 -13.72 -4.69
C PRO A 12 15.91 -14.78 -5.50
N VAL A 13 14.93 -15.42 -4.87
CA VAL A 13 14.01 -16.32 -5.57
C VAL A 13 13.39 -15.46 -6.66
N ALA A 14 13.50 -15.86 -7.93
CA ALA A 14 12.93 -15.09 -9.02
C ALA A 14 11.44 -14.80 -8.77
N MET A 15 10.97 -13.63 -9.17
CA MET A 15 9.56 -13.26 -9.11
C MET A 15 8.71 -14.32 -9.84
N GLN A 16 7.76 -14.91 -9.13
CA GLN A 16 6.93 -16.01 -9.63
C GLN A 16 5.60 -15.51 -10.21
N LEU A 17 5.07 -14.43 -9.63
CA LEU A 17 3.91 -13.72 -10.15
C LEU A 17 4.35 -12.91 -11.36
N THR A 18 4.25 -13.50 -12.56
CA THR A 18 4.68 -12.88 -13.82
C THR A 18 3.59 -11.98 -14.41
N PRO A 19 3.94 -11.07 -15.34
CA PRO A 19 2.95 -10.29 -16.09
C PRO A 19 1.88 -11.16 -16.77
N ASP A 20 2.26 -12.31 -17.35
CA ASP A 20 1.30 -13.22 -17.99
C ASP A 20 0.29 -13.81 -17.00
N LEU A 21 0.72 -14.13 -15.77
CA LEU A 21 -0.20 -14.59 -14.74
C LEU A 21 -1.11 -13.47 -14.27
N VAL A 22 -0.58 -12.26 -14.10
CA VAL A 22 -1.38 -11.08 -13.77
C VAL A 22 -2.42 -10.80 -14.86
N ALA A 23 -2.07 -10.96 -16.14
CA ALA A 23 -2.99 -10.72 -17.25
C ALA A 23 -4.24 -11.62 -17.19
N LYS A 24 -4.12 -12.86 -16.69
CA LYS A 24 -5.26 -13.77 -16.47
C LYS A 24 -6.28 -13.27 -15.44
N THR A 25 -5.92 -12.30 -14.62
CA THR A 25 -6.82 -11.75 -13.58
C THR A 25 -7.69 -10.62 -14.08
N PHE A 26 -7.35 -10.01 -15.21
CA PHE A 26 -8.08 -8.84 -15.71
C PHE A 26 -9.44 -9.22 -16.28
N LYS A 27 -10.44 -8.43 -15.89
CA LYS A 27 -11.82 -8.52 -16.36
C LYS A 27 -12.30 -7.10 -16.61
N LEU A 28 -13.17 -6.93 -17.61
CA LEU A 28 -13.92 -5.67 -17.72
C LEU A 28 -14.92 -5.62 -16.57
N VAL A 29 -14.78 -4.63 -15.70
CA VAL A 29 -15.63 -4.43 -14.52
C VAL A 29 -16.06 -2.97 -14.53
N GLU A 30 -17.37 -2.75 -14.45
CA GLU A 30 -17.94 -1.40 -14.34
C GLU A 30 -17.68 -0.81 -12.95
N ASP A 31 -17.68 0.52 -12.86
CA ASP A 31 -17.49 1.20 -11.58
C ASP A 31 -18.82 1.29 -10.83
N ASP A 32 -19.01 0.39 -9.86
CA ASP A 32 -20.18 0.32 -8.98
C ASP A 32 -20.13 1.32 -7.82
N GLY A 33 -19.27 2.34 -7.90
CA GLY A 33 -19.21 3.45 -6.96
C GLY A 33 -18.43 3.17 -5.67
N PRO A 34 -18.78 3.82 -4.54
CA PRO A 34 -18.01 3.75 -3.30
C PRO A 34 -18.14 2.41 -2.57
N GLU A 35 -17.23 2.15 -1.63
CA GLU A 35 -17.27 0.96 -0.77
C GLU A 35 -18.63 0.87 -0.04
N PRO A 36 -19.27 -0.32 0.01
CA PRO A 36 -20.55 -0.49 0.69
C PRO A 36 -20.49 -0.12 2.17
N ASN A 37 -21.47 0.66 2.65
CA ASN A 37 -21.54 1.15 4.03
C ASN A 37 -20.44 2.15 4.42
N TRP A 38 -19.74 2.74 3.45
CA TRP A 38 -18.80 3.83 3.67
C TRP A 38 -19.32 5.13 3.09
N THR A 39 -19.16 6.22 3.83
CA THR A 39 -19.57 7.55 3.41
C THR A 39 -18.39 8.24 2.72
N PRO A 40 -18.48 8.60 1.43
CA PRO A 40 -17.45 9.40 0.78
C PRO A 40 -17.15 10.67 1.57
N ILE A 41 -15.87 11.00 1.70
CA ILE A 41 -15.46 12.25 2.37
C ILE A 41 -16.03 13.46 1.62
N SER A 42 -16.61 14.41 2.35
CA SER A 42 -17.09 15.66 1.75
C SER A 42 -15.92 16.61 1.44
N PRO A 43 -16.08 17.56 0.50
CA PRO A 43 -15.06 18.58 0.24
C PRO A 43 -14.66 19.35 1.51
N GLN A 44 -15.63 19.68 2.36
CA GLN A 44 -15.39 20.36 3.64
C GLN A 44 -14.56 19.50 4.60
N GLN A 45 -14.89 18.21 4.74
CA GLN A 45 -14.11 17.31 5.59
C GLN A 45 -12.68 17.14 5.08
N LEU A 46 -12.49 17.16 3.76
CA LEU A 46 -11.16 17.16 3.15
C LEU A 46 -10.41 18.47 3.43
N ASP A 47 -11.07 19.63 3.34
CA ASP A 47 -10.50 20.94 3.71
C ASP A 47 -10.06 20.98 5.18
N GLU A 48 -10.88 20.45 6.08
CA GLU A 48 -10.57 20.33 7.51
C GLU A 48 -9.38 19.41 7.76
N LEU A 49 -9.29 18.30 7.01
CA LEU A 49 -8.18 17.35 7.07
C LEU A 49 -6.86 17.98 6.58
N VAL A 50 -6.90 18.73 5.47
CA VAL A 50 -5.74 19.50 4.97
C VAL A 50 -5.29 20.49 6.04
N SER A 51 -6.22 21.30 6.55
CA SER A 51 -5.95 22.32 7.57
C SER A 51 -5.31 21.71 8.83
N ARG A 52 -5.80 20.55 9.29
CA ARG A 52 -5.21 19.84 10.42
C ARG A 52 -3.76 19.45 10.15
N VAL A 53 -3.49 18.84 9.00
CA VAL A 53 -2.12 18.39 8.66
C VAL A 53 -1.17 19.58 8.54
N GLU A 54 -1.61 20.69 7.95
CA GLU A 54 -0.79 21.90 7.85
C GLU A 54 -0.51 22.54 9.22
N GLN A 55 -1.51 22.63 10.09
CA GLN A 55 -1.33 23.11 11.47
C GLN A 55 -0.34 22.23 12.25
N GLU A 56 -0.46 20.90 12.13
CA GLU A 56 0.46 19.95 12.76
C GLU A 56 1.88 20.00 12.18
N ALA A 57 2.05 20.46 10.93
CA ALA A 57 3.37 20.65 10.32
C ALA A 57 4.09 21.89 10.86
N CYS A 58 3.39 22.88 11.41
CA CYS A 58 3.98 24.09 12.02
C CYS A 58 5.06 24.75 11.12
N ASP A 59 4.71 25.02 9.85
CA ASP A 59 5.59 25.57 8.80
C ASP A 59 6.75 24.66 8.33
N GLU A 60 6.90 23.46 8.87
CA GLU A 60 7.88 22.48 8.40
C GLU A 60 7.55 21.93 7.00
N GLU A 61 8.57 21.38 6.36
CA GLU A 61 8.43 20.64 5.11
C GLU A 61 7.61 19.37 5.32
N ILE A 62 6.64 19.11 4.44
CA ILE A 62 5.83 17.91 4.52
C ILE A 62 6.51 16.79 3.76
N TRP A 63 6.94 15.78 4.52
CA TRP A 63 7.46 14.52 4.00
C TRP A 63 6.41 13.43 4.16
N VAL A 64 6.23 12.60 3.14
CA VAL A 64 5.26 11.50 3.12
C VAL A 64 6.02 10.18 3.13
N PHE A 65 5.77 9.33 4.12
CA PHE A 65 6.30 7.97 4.15
C PHE A 65 5.50 7.07 3.21
N ALA A 66 6.13 6.65 2.12
CA ALA A 66 5.56 5.77 1.11
C ALA A 66 6.02 4.33 1.36
N TYR A 67 5.05 3.41 1.51
CA TYR A 67 5.29 1.98 1.75
C TYR A 67 4.53 1.05 0.77
N GLY A 68 3.81 1.64 -0.19
CA GLY A 68 2.99 0.97 -1.18
C GLY A 68 2.96 1.80 -2.46
N SER A 69 1.79 2.00 -3.08
CA SER A 69 1.67 2.65 -4.40
C SER A 69 2.26 4.03 -4.51
N LEU A 70 2.37 4.78 -3.42
CA LEU A 70 3.04 6.07 -3.43
C LEU A 70 4.52 5.98 -3.87
N MET A 71 5.18 4.82 -3.74
CA MET A 71 6.58 4.65 -4.15
C MET A 71 6.76 4.71 -5.69
N TRP A 72 5.81 4.16 -6.46
CA TRP A 72 5.86 4.12 -7.94
C TRP A 72 4.78 4.97 -8.63
N ASN A 73 3.84 5.50 -7.87
CA ASN A 73 2.81 6.41 -8.33
C ASN A 73 2.47 7.39 -7.19
N PRO A 74 3.29 8.43 -6.95
CA PRO A 74 3.04 9.40 -5.87
C PRO A 74 1.75 10.20 -6.06
N GLY A 75 1.39 10.52 -7.31
CA GLY A 75 0.22 11.36 -7.61
C GLY A 75 0.42 12.86 -7.39
N PHE A 76 1.67 13.29 -7.17
CA PHE A 76 2.12 14.67 -7.05
C PHE A 76 3.59 14.76 -7.49
N GLU A 77 4.10 15.98 -7.73
CA GLU A 77 5.50 16.18 -8.05
C GLU A 77 6.40 15.96 -6.83
N VAL A 78 7.38 15.08 -6.91
CA VAL A 78 8.28 14.79 -5.77
C VAL A 78 9.47 15.74 -5.80
N ALA A 79 9.53 16.68 -4.86
CA ALA A 79 10.62 17.65 -4.78
C ALA A 79 11.95 17.05 -4.31
N ALA A 80 11.88 16.01 -3.48
CA ALA A 80 13.01 15.22 -3.01
C ALA A 80 12.54 13.86 -2.51
N SER A 81 13.40 12.85 -2.58
CA SER A 81 13.12 11.54 -1.99
C SER A 81 14.36 10.96 -1.32
N ASP A 82 14.15 10.09 -0.34
CA ASP A 82 15.21 9.36 0.36
C ASP A 82 14.68 8.00 0.86
N ASP A 83 15.57 7.04 1.06
CA ASP A 83 15.23 5.76 1.66
C ASP A 83 14.86 5.97 3.14
N ALA A 84 13.88 5.21 3.61
CA ALA A 84 13.39 5.36 4.98
C ALA A 84 12.95 4.03 5.61
N VAL A 85 13.18 3.90 6.92
CA VAL A 85 12.68 2.79 7.73
C VAL A 85 11.78 3.31 8.83
N ALA A 86 10.53 2.86 8.84
CA ALA A 86 9.57 3.10 9.90
C ALA A 86 9.62 1.93 10.92
N TYR A 87 10.27 2.16 12.06
CA TYR A 87 10.31 1.18 13.16
C TYR A 87 9.00 1.16 13.94
N GLY A 88 8.59 -0.02 14.40
CA GLY A 88 7.30 -0.22 15.06
C GLY A 88 6.13 -0.30 14.08
N TRP A 89 6.41 -0.45 12.78
CA TRP A 89 5.42 -0.56 11.72
C TRP A 89 5.79 -1.66 10.74
N HIS A 90 4.82 -2.33 10.14
CA HIS A 90 5.04 -3.27 9.03
C HIS A 90 3.93 -3.09 7.99
N ARG A 91 4.24 -3.39 6.74
CA ARG A 91 3.26 -3.46 5.66
C ARG A 91 2.58 -4.82 5.64
N ALA A 92 1.30 -4.86 5.32
CA ALA A 92 0.56 -6.10 5.13
C ALA A 92 -0.58 -5.91 4.13
N PHE A 93 -0.85 -6.94 3.33
CA PHE A 93 -2.10 -7.04 2.56
C PHE A 93 -3.23 -7.38 3.53
N SER A 94 -3.79 -6.34 4.14
CA SER A 94 -4.80 -6.50 5.18
C SER A 94 -5.94 -5.51 5.08
N LEU A 95 -5.92 -4.59 4.12
CA LEU A 95 -7.04 -3.69 3.85
C LEU A 95 -8.03 -4.40 2.92
N ARG A 96 -9.13 -4.90 3.47
CA ARG A 96 -10.20 -5.52 2.67
C ARG A 96 -10.93 -4.46 1.87
N ILE A 97 -11.16 -4.75 0.59
CA ILE A 97 -11.84 -3.86 -0.36
C ILE A 97 -12.89 -4.66 -1.16
N GLU A 98 -14.00 -3.99 -1.49
CA GLU A 98 -15.05 -4.47 -2.38
C GLU A 98 -15.23 -3.56 -3.61
N ARG A 99 -14.45 -2.48 -3.69
CA ARG A 99 -14.39 -1.57 -4.84
C ARG A 99 -12.95 -1.35 -5.27
N LEU A 100 -12.73 -0.45 -6.24
CA LEU A 100 -11.44 -0.10 -6.81
C LEU A 100 -10.80 -1.27 -7.59
N ARG A 101 -10.16 -2.21 -6.89
CA ARG A 101 -9.46 -3.38 -7.48
C ARG A 101 -10.16 -4.70 -7.18
N ALA A 102 -11.42 -4.61 -6.78
CA ALA A 102 -12.28 -5.71 -6.36
C ALA A 102 -13.75 -5.36 -6.67
N THR A 103 -14.62 -6.34 -6.47
CA THR A 103 -16.09 -6.18 -6.46
C THR A 103 -16.64 -6.75 -5.15
N SER A 104 -17.93 -6.51 -4.86
CA SER A 104 -18.58 -7.15 -3.70
C SER A 104 -18.65 -8.68 -3.84
N ASP A 105 -18.78 -9.20 -5.06
CA ASP A 105 -18.77 -10.64 -5.32
C ASP A 105 -17.36 -11.26 -5.26
N ALA A 106 -16.34 -10.47 -5.60
CA ALA A 106 -14.93 -10.86 -5.58
C ALA A 106 -14.10 -9.85 -4.76
N PRO A 107 -14.25 -9.86 -3.42
CA PRO A 107 -13.53 -8.95 -2.54
C PRO A 107 -12.03 -9.22 -2.58
N GLY A 108 -11.25 -8.16 -2.40
CA GLY A 108 -9.80 -8.16 -2.54
C GLY A 108 -9.08 -7.61 -1.32
N LEU A 109 -7.76 -7.51 -1.45
CA LEU A 109 -6.88 -6.93 -0.44
C LEU A 109 -5.92 -5.93 -1.04
N MET A 110 -5.74 -4.83 -0.32
CA MET A 110 -4.72 -3.82 -0.56
C MET A 110 -3.75 -3.73 0.63
N LEU A 111 -2.62 -3.06 0.41
CA LEU A 111 -1.65 -2.81 1.46
C LEU A 111 -2.19 -1.84 2.50
N ALA A 112 -1.82 -2.09 3.74
CA ALA A 112 -1.93 -1.15 4.84
C ALA A 112 -0.66 -1.20 5.70
N LEU A 113 -0.35 -0.08 6.34
CA LEU A 113 0.65 -0.01 7.40
C LEU A 113 0.00 -0.37 8.74
N ARG A 114 0.61 -1.31 9.47
CA ARG A 114 0.13 -1.83 10.75
C ARG A 114 1.19 -1.69 11.84
N PRO A 115 0.80 -1.57 13.12
CA PRO A 115 1.75 -1.55 14.24
C PRO A 115 2.58 -2.85 14.37
N GLY A 116 3.83 -2.70 14.81
CA GLY A 116 4.81 -3.77 15.04
C GLY A 116 5.80 -3.95 13.89
N GLY A 117 7.02 -4.44 14.19
CA GLY A 117 8.05 -4.75 13.19
C GLY A 117 8.83 -3.54 12.68
N SER A 118 9.24 -3.59 11.42
CA SER A 118 9.88 -2.48 10.68
C SER A 118 9.43 -2.49 9.23
N CYS A 119 9.28 -1.31 8.64
CA CYS A 119 8.82 -1.14 7.27
C CYS A 119 9.82 -0.27 6.50
N SER A 120 10.50 -0.83 5.50
CA SER A 120 11.44 -0.08 4.64
C SER A 120 10.72 0.46 3.42
N GLY A 121 10.72 1.77 3.21
CA GLY A 121 10.09 2.43 2.07
C GLY A 121 10.83 3.71 1.73
N LEU A 122 10.10 4.73 1.28
CA LEU A 122 10.65 6.03 0.93
C LEU A 122 10.03 7.13 1.78
N VAL A 123 10.74 8.24 1.91
CA VAL A 123 10.13 9.53 2.21
C VAL A 123 10.11 10.39 0.96
N LEU A 124 8.95 10.98 0.66
CA LEU A 124 8.73 11.84 -0.50
C LEU A 124 8.37 13.24 -0.02
N LYS A 125 9.09 14.25 -0.47
CA LYS A 125 8.85 15.66 -0.10
C LYS A 125 7.83 16.30 -1.03
N LEU A 126 6.83 16.96 -0.45
CA LEU A 126 5.94 17.84 -1.21
C LEU A 126 6.69 19.11 -1.67
N PRO A 127 6.47 19.61 -2.89
CA PRO A 127 7.08 20.86 -3.35
C PRO A 127 6.56 22.04 -2.55
N CYS A 128 7.45 22.94 -2.13
CA CYS A 128 7.05 24.10 -1.33
C CYS A 128 6.07 25.03 -2.08
N LYS A 129 6.17 25.10 -3.41
CA LYS A 129 5.35 25.99 -4.25
C LYS A 129 3.89 25.54 -4.37
N THR A 130 3.65 24.24 -4.32
CA THR A 130 2.33 23.60 -4.55
C THR A 130 1.85 22.79 -3.35
N LYS A 131 2.50 23.00 -2.18
CA LYS A 131 2.35 22.20 -0.96
C LYS A 131 0.89 21.91 -0.59
N GLU A 132 0.05 22.95 -0.53
CA GLU A 132 -1.37 22.83 -0.14
C GLU A 132 -2.16 22.02 -1.17
N GLN A 133 -1.99 22.32 -2.46
CA GLN A 133 -2.69 21.64 -3.56
C GLN A 133 -2.28 20.16 -3.65
N ASP A 134 -0.97 19.87 -3.58
CA ASP A 134 -0.46 18.50 -3.62
C ASP A 134 -0.85 17.71 -2.38
N LEU A 135 -0.86 18.34 -1.21
CA LEU A 135 -1.35 17.74 0.03
C LEU A 135 -2.84 17.40 -0.09
N ARG A 136 -3.66 18.33 -0.59
CA ARG A 136 -5.09 18.09 -0.83
C ARG A 136 -5.32 16.92 -1.77
N THR A 137 -4.60 16.87 -2.89
CA THR A 137 -4.69 15.79 -3.87
C THR A 137 -4.26 14.45 -3.28
N LEU A 138 -3.17 14.42 -2.51
CA LEU A 138 -2.71 13.24 -1.79
C LEU A 138 -3.76 12.74 -0.78
N LEU A 139 -4.30 13.64 0.03
CA LEU A 139 -5.30 13.29 1.05
C LEU A 139 -6.60 12.79 0.42
N ALA A 140 -7.07 13.41 -0.67
CA ALA A 140 -8.27 12.96 -1.40
C ALA A 140 -8.10 11.54 -1.97
N ARG A 141 -6.88 11.20 -2.39
CA ARG A 141 -6.55 9.89 -2.93
C ARG A 141 -6.50 8.81 -1.84
N GLU A 142 -5.86 9.10 -0.71
CA GLU A 142 -5.57 8.10 0.32
C GLU A 142 -6.69 8.00 1.37
N ILE A 143 -7.44 9.08 1.64
CA ILE A 143 -8.57 9.14 2.58
C ILE A 143 -9.86 9.41 1.78
N ARG A 144 -10.49 8.36 1.27
CA ARG A 144 -11.72 8.47 0.46
C ARG A 144 -13.01 8.53 1.26
N TYR A 145 -12.98 8.12 2.53
CA TYR A 145 -14.19 7.97 3.35
C TYR A 145 -14.07 8.72 4.67
N SER A 146 -15.19 9.28 5.11
CA SER A 146 -15.26 10.11 6.33
C SER A 146 -14.82 9.35 7.59
N GLU A 147 -15.09 8.05 7.62
CA GLU A 147 -14.84 7.13 8.72
C GLU A 147 -13.35 6.79 8.88
N VAL A 148 -12.51 7.13 7.90
CA VAL A 148 -11.05 6.95 7.94
C VAL A 148 -10.25 8.26 8.01
N CYS A 149 -10.87 9.41 8.30
CA CYS A 149 -10.13 10.68 8.44
C CYS A 149 -9.04 10.67 9.54
N ASP A 150 -9.10 9.73 10.49
CA ASP A 150 -8.07 9.51 11.53
C ASP A 150 -6.93 8.56 11.09
N MET A 151 -6.98 8.02 9.87
CA MET A 151 -5.97 7.12 9.28
C MET A 151 -4.76 7.85 8.68
N VAL A 152 -4.59 9.13 9.01
CA VAL A 152 -3.41 9.94 8.66
C VAL A 152 -2.64 10.24 9.94
N ARG A 153 -1.33 10.02 9.95
CA ARG A 153 -0.51 10.23 11.15
C ARG A 153 0.92 10.65 10.83
N TRP A 154 1.49 11.50 11.68
CA TRP A 154 2.93 11.74 11.71
C TRP A 154 3.67 10.64 12.46
N ILE A 155 4.69 10.07 11.82
CA ILE A 155 5.60 9.08 12.39
C ILE A 155 7.04 9.55 12.28
N SER A 156 7.91 9.01 13.13
CA SER A 156 9.35 9.15 12.99
C SER A 156 9.90 8.00 12.15
N VAL A 157 10.68 8.32 11.12
CA VAL A 157 11.37 7.36 10.26
C VAL A 157 12.87 7.59 10.30
N LYS A 158 13.66 6.54 10.10
CA LYS A 158 15.12 6.63 9.96
C LYS A 158 15.48 6.69 8.49
N THR A 159 16.24 7.71 8.10
CA THR A 159 16.83 7.86 6.76
C THR A 159 18.37 7.81 6.90
N PRO A 160 19.12 7.65 5.79
CA PRO A 160 20.58 7.74 5.80
C PRO A 160 21.12 9.03 6.43
N THR A 161 20.37 10.13 6.33
CA THR A 161 20.77 11.45 6.86
C THR A 161 20.29 11.72 8.29
N GLY A 162 19.53 10.81 8.92
CA GLY A 162 19.05 10.97 10.29
C GLY A 162 17.59 10.59 10.50
N THR A 163 17.03 10.95 11.66
CA THR A 163 15.59 10.78 11.90
C THR A 163 14.82 11.89 11.21
N ARG A 164 13.72 11.55 10.53
CA ARG A 164 12.80 12.51 9.92
C ARG A 164 11.37 12.26 10.39
N ARG A 165 10.59 13.33 10.56
CA ARG A 165 9.15 13.25 10.77
C ARG A 165 8.46 13.18 9.41
N ALA A 166 7.54 12.23 9.23
CA ALA A 166 6.84 12.02 7.98
C ALA A 166 5.37 11.66 8.20
N LEU A 167 4.50 12.15 7.33
CA LEU A 167 3.10 11.80 7.23
C LEU A 167 2.96 10.39 6.65
N THR A 168 2.14 9.53 7.25
CA THR A 168 1.83 8.21 6.72
C THR A 168 0.32 7.96 6.78
N PHE A 169 -0.13 7.09 5.89
CA PHE A 169 -1.47 6.52 5.91
C PHE A 169 -1.39 5.15 6.56
N TRP A 170 -2.23 4.87 7.56
CA TRP A 170 -2.18 3.63 8.32
C TRP A 170 -3.58 3.11 8.55
N ALA A 171 -3.75 1.81 8.71
CA ALA A 171 -5.08 1.26 8.98
C ALA A 171 -5.18 0.77 10.43
N SER A 172 -6.15 1.32 11.16
CA SER A 172 -6.42 1.01 12.56
C SER A 172 -7.23 -0.28 12.71
N THR A 173 -6.82 -1.15 13.63
CA THR A 173 -7.48 -2.44 13.89
C THR A 173 -8.73 -2.33 14.77
N LYS A 174 -8.89 -1.24 15.53
CA LYS A 174 -9.92 -1.15 16.58
C LYS A 174 -11.21 -0.44 16.15
N ARG A 175 -11.14 0.49 15.20
CA ARG A 175 -12.28 1.35 14.83
C ARG A 175 -12.93 0.98 13.52
N SER A 176 -12.21 0.41 12.57
CA SER A 176 -12.70 0.35 11.19
C SER A 176 -13.11 -1.03 10.70
N ARG A 177 -12.88 -2.13 11.45
CA ARG A 177 -12.99 -3.52 10.94
C ARG A 177 -12.20 -3.78 9.63
N LEU A 178 -11.42 -2.80 9.14
CA LEU A 178 -10.75 -2.83 7.84
C LEU A 178 -9.52 -3.74 7.84
N THR A 179 -8.96 -4.06 9.01
CA THR A 179 -7.68 -4.76 9.15
C THR A 179 -7.77 -5.97 10.06
N GLU A 180 -8.32 -7.06 9.53
CA GLU A 180 -8.25 -8.34 10.19
C GLU A 180 -6.84 -8.97 10.06
N LYS A 181 -6.52 -9.90 10.94
CA LYS A 181 -5.35 -10.77 10.73
C LYS A 181 -5.76 -11.84 9.74
N ILE A 182 -5.41 -11.63 8.48
CA ILE A 182 -5.71 -12.57 7.40
C ILE A 182 -4.49 -13.47 7.21
N PRO A 183 -4.63 -14.81 7.37
CA PRO A 183 -3.58 -15.76 7.02
C PRO A 183 -3.11 -15.57 5.57
N LEU A 184 -1.83 -15.81 5.28
CA LEU A 184 -1.30 -15.60 3.93
C LEU A 184 -2.01 -16.44 2.85
N ASP A 185 -2.52 -17.62 3.21
CA ASP A 185 -3.30 -18.46 2.30
C ASP A 185 -4.62 -17.82 1.89
N ASP A 186 -5.36 -17.28 2.85
CA ASP A 186 -6.61 -16.57 2.59
C ASP A 186 -6.35 -15.27 1.82
N ALA A 187 -5.27 -14.56 2.18
CA ALA A 187 -4.86 -13.37 1.46
C ALA A 187 -4.52 -13.67 -0.01
N ALA A 188 -3.82 -14.79 -0.27
CA ALA A 188 -3.51 -15.21 -1.63
C ALA A 188 -4.76 -15.56 -2.44
N VAL A 189 -5.81 -16.12 -1.82
CA VAL A 189 -7.09 -16.36 -2.50
C VAL A 189 -7.75 -15.04 -2.88
N LEU A 190 -7.93 -14.12 -1.91
CA LEU A 190 -8.58 -12.83 -2.12
C LEU A 190 -7.85 -12.00 -3.20
N ILE A 191 -6.51 -12.00 -3.19
CA ILE A 191 -5.72 -11.26 -4.17
C ILE A 191 -5.81 -11.88 -5.57
N ALA A 192 -5.81 -13.22 -5.67
CA ALA A 192 -5.82 -13.90 -6.96
C ALA A 192 -7.15 -13.75 -7.72
N GLN A 193 -8.28 -13.67 -7.01
CA GLN A 193 -9.61 -13.60 -7.62
C GLN A 193 -10.08 -12.16 -7.92
N ALA A 194 -9.57 -11.17 -7.19
CA ALA A 194 -10.13 -9.82 -7.18
C ALA A 194 -9.64 -8.98 -8.37
N CYS A 195 -10.61 -8.49 -9.15
CA CYS A 195 -10.43 -7.51 -10.20
C CYS A 195 -11.56 -6.48 -10.12
N GLY A 196 -11.22 -5.21 -10.26
CA GLY A 196 -12.18 -4.11 -10.31
C GLY A 196 -11.82 -3.11 -11.42
N PRO A 197 -12.54 -1.98 -11.51
CA PRO A 197 -12.34 -0.97 -12.56
C PRO A 197 -10.92 -0.38 -12.59
N ALA A 198 -10.20 -0.39 -11.46
CA ALA A 198 -8.82 0.10 -11.35
C ALA A 198 -7.75 -1.00 -11.54
N GLY A 199 -8.12 -2.16 -12.08
CA GLY A 199 -7.25 -3.32 -12.27
C GLY A 199 -7.41 -4.38 -11.18
N SER A 200 -6.52 -5.37 -11.16
CA SER A 200 -6.59 -6.48 -10.20
C SER A 200 -5.76 -6.26 -8.94
N CYS A 201 -6.10 -6.96 -7.86
CA CYS A 201 -5.26 -7.00 -6.67
C CYS A 201 -3.92 -7.69 -6.96
N ALA A 202 -3.90 -8.69 -7.84
CA ALA A 202 -2.68 -9.37 -8.27
C ALA A 202 -1.72 -8.42 -9.02
N GLU A 203 -2.23 -7.56 -9.89
CA GLU A 203 -1.43 -6.51 -10.55
C GLU A 203 -0.79 -5.58 -9.51
N TYR A 204 -1.58 -5.14 -8.52
CA TYR A 204 -1.07 -4.28 -7.46
C TYR A 204 0.03 -4.95 -6.64
N LEU A 205 -0.16 -6.22 -6.25
CA LEU A 205 0.88 -7.01 -5.57
C LEU A 205 2.13 -7.13 -6.43
N HIS A 206 2.00 -7.53 -7.69
CA HIS A 206 3.12 -7.67 -8.62
C HIS A 206 3.95 -6.39 -8.69
N ARG A 207 3.30 -5.26 -8.98
CA ARG A 207 3.97 -3.96 -9.09
C ARG A 207 4.62 -3.52 -7.79
N THR A 208 3.99 -3.81 -6.65
CA THR A 208 4.58 -3.53 -5.33
C THR A 208 5.85 -4.33 -5.10
N VAL A 209 5.84 -5.64 -5.34
CA VAL A 209 7.02 -6.48 -5.12
C VAL A 209 8.14 -6.08 -6.08
N LEU A 210 7.79 -5.72 -7.32
CA LEU A 210 8.77 -5.31 -8.33
C LEU A 210 9.48 -4.02 -7.92
N ASP A 211 8.74 -2.96 -7.59
CA ASP A 211 9.32 -1.69 -7.17
C ASP A 211 10.14 -1.83 -5.88
N LEU A 212 9.75 -2.74 -4.97
CA LEU A 212 10.55 -3.05 -3.79
C LEU A 212 11.86 -3.76 -4.16
N ALA A 213 11.81 -4.75 -5.05
CA ALA A 213 12.98 -5.48 -5.50
C ALA A 213 13.98 -4.57 -6.22
N ASP A 214 13.51 -3.68 -7.09
CA ASP A 214 14.33 -2.70 -7.80
C ASP A 214 15.07 -1.74 -6.84
N ARG A 215 14.51 -1.55 -5.64
CA ARG A 215 15.09 -0.75 -4.55
C ARG A 215 15.90 -1.57 -3.54
N ASN A 216 16.11 -2.86 -3.80
CA ASN A 216 16.77 -3.79 -2.88
C ASN A 216 16.06 -3.94 -1.52
N ILE A 217 14.74 -3.73 -1.48
CA ILE A 217 13.89 -3.93 -0.31
C ILE A 217 13.23 -5.31 -0.40
N PHE A 218 13.61 -6.22 0.50
CA PHE A 218 13.06 -7.58 0.52
C PHE A 218 12.10 -7.79 1.70
N ASP A 219 10.80 -7.66 1.44
CA ASP A 219 9.76 -7.99 2.41
C ASP A 219 9.38 -9.47 2.32
N ARG A 220 9.76 -10.26 3.33
CA ARG A 220 9.54 -11.71 3.38
C ARG A 220 8.07 -12.11 3.12
N ASN A 221 7.11 -11.38 3.69
CA ASN A 221 5.71 -11.74 3.60
C ASN A 221 5.19 -11.49 2.18
N LEU A 222 5.54 -10.36 1.57
CA LEU A 222 5.17 -10.05 0.18
C LEU A 222 5.83 -11.01 -0.81
N TRP A 223 7.09 -11.39 -0.59
CA TRP A 223 7.79 -12.38 -1.39
C TRP A 223 7.17 -13.77 -1.31
N GLN A 224 6.66 -14.17 -0.14
CA GLN A 224 5.88 -15.40 0.01
C GLN A 224 4.52 -15.27 -0.67
N LEU A 225 3.82 -14.16 -0.44
CA LEU A 225 2.48 -13.91 -0.97
C LEU A 225 2.44 -13.94 -2.50
N GLN A 226 3.41 -13.32 -3.19
CA GLN A 226 3.47 -13.36 -4.64
C GLN A 226 3.66 -14.78 -5.19
N GLN A 227 4.40 -15.66 -4.50
CA GLN A 227 4.52 -17.07 -4.90
C GLN A 227 3.19 -17.82 -4.73
N MET A 228 2.48 -17.54 -3.62
CA MET A 228 1.20 -18.18 -3.31
C MET A 228 0.10 -17.76 -4.29
N VAL A 229 0.09 -16.49 -4.68
CA VAL A 229 -0.81 -15.96 -5.73
C VAL A 229 -0.44 -16.57 -7.08
N ALA A 230 0.84 -16.58 -7.47
CA ALA A 230 1.29 -17.19 -8.72
C ALA A 230 0.89 -18.67 -8.83
N THR A 231 1.04 -19.43 -7.75
CA THR A 231 0.65 -20.85 -7.68
C THR A 231 -0.85 -21.02 -7.95
N ARG A 232 -1.68 -20.17 -7.34
CA ARG A 232 -3.14 -20.19 -7.56
C ARG A 232 -3.50 -19.85 -9.00
N LEU A 233 -2.90 -18.80 -9.57
CA LEU A 233 -3.16 -18.38 -10.96
C LEU A 233 -2.70 -19.40 -12.01
N ARG A 234 -1.69 -20.23 -11.69
CA ARG A 234 -1.28 -21.36 -12.54
C ARG A 234 -2.27 -22.53 -12.49
N ALA A 235 -2.95 -22.70 -11.36
CA ALA A 235 -3.94 -23.76 -11.17
C ALA A 235 -5.33 -23.39 -11.74
N LEU A 236 -5.55 -22.13 -12.11
CA LEU A 236 -6.79 -21.73 -12.80
C LEU A 236 -6.89 -22.46 -14.16
N PRO A 237 -8.08 -23.00 -14.49
CA PRO A 237 -8.30 -23.57 -15.82
C PRO A 237 -8.10 -22.50 -16.89
N PRO A 238 -7.63 -22.87 -18.10
CA PRO A 238 -7.62 -21.94 -19.22
C PRO A 238 -9.05 -21.47 -19.52
N ASP A 239 -9.20 -20.18 -19.84
CA ASP A 239 -10.49 -19.56 -20.14
C ASP A 239 -11.28 -20.41 -21.16
N GLY A 240 -12.50 -20.84 -20.79
CA GLY A 240 -13.42 -21.58 -21.67
C GLY A 240 -13.66 -23.07 -21.36
N SER A 241 -13.22 -23.59 -20.21
CA SER A 241 -13.58 -24.95 -19.76
C SER A 241 -14.69 -24.90 -18.68
N THR A 242 -15.92 -24.62 -19.10
CA THR A 242 -17.16 -24.98 -18.38
C THR A 242 -18.17 -25.52 -19.37
#